data_AF-A0A1C3JQU1-F1
#
_entry.id   AF-A0A1C3JQU1-F1
#
_cell.length_a   1.000
_cell.length_b   1.000
_cell.length_c   1.000
_cell.angle_alpha   90.00
_cell.angle_beta   90.00
_cell.angle_gamma   90.00
#
_symmetry.space_group_name_H-M   'P 1'
#
loop_
_entity.id
_entity.type
_entity.pdbx_description
1 polymer ?
#
loop_
_entity_poly.entity_id
_entity_poly.type
_entity_poly.pdbx_seq_one_letter_code
_entity_poly.pdbx_strand_id
1 'polypeptide(L)'
;MENYVIATNADSKVEAFYIDESGIVMHTWQLEDSSKTKWSKPQPLKGTCSQTGSNEPLTNATRVEACTNPNGQIQVVAYTKEGGKDGTYYICYQTPGFWNGWNKITQE
;
A
#
# COMPACT_ATOMS: atom_id res chain seq x y z
N MET A 1 12.82 9.49 -10.32
CA MET A 1 11.94 8.44 -10.89
C MET A 1 10.73 8.37 -9.99
N GLU A 2 9.58 8.80 -10.49
CA GLU A 2 8.30 8.66 -9.79
C GLU A 2 7.89 7.20 -9.89
N ASN A 3 8.27 6.40 -8.90
CA ASN A 3 7.92 4.98 -8.85
C ASN A 3 6.55 4.86 -8.18
N TYR A 4 5.50 5.12 -8.95
CA TYR A 4 4.16 4.66 -8.60
C TYR A 4 3.96 3.24 -9.14
N VAL A 5 3.17 2.47 -8.42
CA VAL A 5 2.73 1.13 -8.81
C VAL A 5 1.20 1.09 -8.75
N ILE A 6 0.58 0.23 -9.55
CA ILE A 6 -0.87 0.11 -9.62
C ILE A 6 -1.28 -1.33 -9.36
N ALA A 7 -2.45 -1.51 -8.75
CA ALA A 7 -3.11 -2.81 -8.62
C ALA A 7 -4.61 -2.62 -8.79
N THR A 8 -5.32 -3.73 -9.02
CA THR A 8 -6.78 -3.72 -9.19
C THR A 8 -7.41 -4.62 -8.14
N ASN A 9 -8.48 -4.17 -7.49
CA ASN A 9 -9.18 -4.99 -6.50
C ASN A 9 -10.24 -5.91 -7.16
N ALA A 10 -10.91 -6.72 -6.35
CA ALA A 10 -11.98 -7.63 -6.79
C ALA A 10 -13.16 -6.92 -7.49
N ASP A 11 -13.37 -5.63 -7.20
CA ASP A 11 -14.42 -4.80 -7.81
C ASP A 11 -13.98 -4.17 -9.14
N SER A 12 -12.85 -4.61 -9.70
CA SER A 12 -12.24 -4.03 -10.91
C SER A 12 -11.86 -2.55 -10.78
N LYS A 13 -11.74 -2.02 -9.56
CA LYS A 13 -11.28 -0.66 -9.31
C LYS A 13 -9.76 -0.63 -9.21
N VAL A 14 -9.15 0.30 -9.94
CA VAL A 14 -7.70 0.51 -9.91
C VAL A 14 -7.32 1.38 -8.72
N GLU A 15 -6.20 1.04 -8.09
CA GLU A 15 -5.59 1.80 -7.00
C GLU A 15 -4.10 2.00 -7.29
N ALA A 16 -3.64 3.24 -7.10
CA ALA A 16 -2.25 3.63 -7.30
C ALA A 16 -1.58 3.83 -5.94
N PHE A 17 -0.35 3.35 -5.82
CA PHE A 17 0.48 3.43 -4.63
C PHE A 17 1.79 4.10 -4.98
N TYR A 18 2.26 5.00 -4.13
CA TYR A 18 3.50 5.72 -4.35
C TYR A 18 4.09 6.15 -3.00
N ILE A 19 5.32 6.65 -3.03
CA ILE A 19 5.99 7.23 -1.86
C ILE A 19 6.06 8.74 -2.07
N ASP A 20 5.60 9.50 -1.08
CA ASP A 20 5.70 10.97 -1.13
C ASP A 20 7.09 11.48 -0.72
N GLU A 21 7.28 12.80 -0.79
CA GLU A 21 8.54 13.46 -0.44
C GLU A 21 8.95 13.26 1.03
N SER A 22 8.00 12.89 1.90
CA SER A 22 8.25 12.60 3.32
C SER A 22 8.56 11.12 3.57
N GLY A 23 8.62 10.29 2.52
CA GLY A 23 8.87 8.85 2.65
C GLY A 23 7.66 8.08 3.17
N ILE A 24 6.45 8.62 3.05
CA ILE A 24 5.20 7.97 3.46
C ILE A 24 4.65 7.18 2.27
N VAL A 25 4.20 5.94 2.52
CA VAL A 25 3.43 5.19 1.50
C VAL A 25 2.03 5.79 1.39
N MET A 26 1.71 6.31 0.22
CA MET A 26 0.45 6.96 -0.13
C MET A 26 -0.36 6.09 -1.10
N HIS A 27 -1.67 6.30 -1.12
CA HIS A 27 -2.54 5.70 -2.13
C HIS A 27 -3.60 6.66 -2.67
N THR A 28 -4.17 6.34 -3.82
CA THR A 28 -5.39 6.95 -4.37
C THR A 28 -6.11 5.88 -5.20
N TRP A 29 -7.44 5.86 -5.19
CA TRP A 29 -8.24 4.81 -5.82
C TRP A 29 -9.35 5.36 -6.69
N GLN A 30 -9.70 4.60 -7.72
CA GLN A 30 -10.83 4.89 -8.59
C GLN A 30 -12.15 4.83 -7.79
N LEU A 31 -13.01 5.83 -7.95
CA LEU A 31 -14.28 5.90 -7.21
C LEU A 31 -15.39 5.10 -7.89
N GLU A 32 -15.44 5.16 -9.22
CA GLU A 32 -16.46 4.53 -10.08
C GLU A 32 -15.75 3.70 -11.16
N ASP A 33 -16.11 2.43 -11.29
CA ASP A 33 -15.57 1.49 -12.29
C ASP A 33 -15.66 2.01 -13.75
N SER A 34 -16.78 2.64 -14.07
CA SER A 34 -17.12 3.22 -15.37
C SER A 34 -16.35 4.51 -15.68
N SER A 35 -15.83 5.21 -14.69
CA SER A 35 -15.13 6.48 -14.88
C SER A 35 -13.62 6.33 -14.75
N LYS A 36 -12.88 6.70 -15.81
CA LYS A 36 -11.41 6.65 -15.80
C LYS A 36 -10.77 7.88 -15.14
N THR A 37 -11.55 8.93 -14.85
CA THR A 37 -11.05 10.22 -14.36
C THR A 37 -11.49 10.55 -12.93
N LYS A 38 -12.43 9.81 -12.35
CA LYS A 38 -12.88 10.01 -10.97
C LYS A 38 -12.09 9.15 -9.98
N TRP A 39 -11.20 9.82 -9.24
CA TRP A 39 -10.34 9.22 -8.22
C TRP A 39 -10.55 9.88 -6.86
N SER A 40 -10.21 9.17 -5.79
CA SER A 40 -10.16 9.73 -4.45
C SER A 40 -9.03 10.76 -4.32
N LYS A 41 -9.12 11.62 -3.30
CA LYS A 41 -7.94 12.39 -2.89
C LYS A 41 -6.87 11.42 -2.37
N PRO A 42 -5.58 11.66 -2.64
CA PRO A 42 -4.54 10.83 -2.07
C PRO A 42 -4.52 10.90 -0.55
N GLN A 43 -4.22 9.77 0.09
CA GLN A 43 -4.08 9.69 1.54
C GLN A 43 -3.01 8.65 1.92
N PRO A 44 -2.46 8.71 3.14
CA PRO A 44 -1.54 7.70 3.61
C PRO A 44 -2.17 6.31 3.62
N LEU A 45 -1.48 5.32 3.07
CA LEU A 45 -1.88 3.93 3.15
C LEU A 45 -1.68 3.45 4.59
N LYS A 46 -2.79 3.19 5.26
CA LYS A 46 -2.87 2.62 6.60
C LYS A 46 -4.08 1.72 6.69
N GLY A 47 -4.15 0.91 7.73
CA GLY A 47 -5.22 -0.06 7.89
C GLY A 47 -5.56 -0.35 9.33
N THR A 48 -6.33 -1.41 9.51
CA THR A 48 -6.71 -1.95 10.82
C THR A 48 -6.06 -3.31 10.99
N CYS A 49 -5.32 -3.52 12.07
CA CYS A 49 -4.85 -4.81 12.53
C CYS A 49 -5.36 -5.09 13.94
N SER A 50 -5.88 -6.29 14.16
CA SER A 50 -6.43 -6.72 15.45
C SER A 50 -5.41 -7.40 16.36
N GLN A 51 -4.27 -7.85 15.82
CA GLN A 51 -3.33 -8.73 16.53
C GLN A 51 -1.85 -8.40 16.26
N THR A 52 -1.44 -8.22 15.00
CA THR A 52 -0.06 -7.90 14.62
C THR A 52 0.01 -6.79 13.58
N GLY A 53 1.03 -5.94 13.68
CA GLY A 53 1.27 -4.85 12.73
C GLY A 53 1.00 -3.45 13.30
N SER A 54 0.97 -2.46 12.40
CA SER A 54 0.74 -1.04 12.71
C SER A 54 -0.47 -0.51 11.96
N ASN A 55 -1.33 0.23 12.67
CA ASN A 55 -2.44 1.01 12.08
C ASN A 55 -2.02 2.41 11.63
N GLU A 56 -0.75 2.76 11.84
CA GLU A 56 -0.18 4.04 11.43
C GLU A 56 0.38 3.97 10.01
N PRO A 57 0.47 5.11 9.30
CA PRO A 57 1.18 5.19 8.03
C PRO A 57 2.61 4.66 8.13
N LEU A 58 3.06 3.96 7.09
CA LEU A 58 4.44 3.54 6.99
C LEU A 58 5.31 4.71 6.53
N THR A 59 6.31 5.06 7.33
CA THR A 59 7.29 6.12 7.08
C THR A 59 8.65 5.55 6.66
N ASN A 60 9.56 6.42 6.20
CA ASN A 60 10.91 6.06 5.76
C ASN A 60 10.92 5.00 4.63
N ALA A 61 9.84 4.91 3.86
CA ALA A 61 9.74 4.04 2.70
C ALA A 61 10.61 4.55 1.55
N THR A 62 11.29 3.64 0.85
CA THR A 62 12.13 3.97 -0.31
C THR A 62 11.80 3.14 -1.55
N ARG A 63 11.00 2.08 -1.39
CA ARG A 63 10.39 1.31 -2.49
C ARG A 63 9.00 0.85 -2.09
N VAL A 64 8.08 0.83 -3.04
CA VAL A 64 6.73 0.28 -2.90
C VAL A 64 6.41 -0.54 -4.14
N GLU A 65 5.86 -1.72 -3.94
CA GLU A 65 5.41 -2.64 -4.98
C GLU A 65 4.01 -3.14 -4.62
N ALA A 66 3.18 -3.41 -5.62
CA ALA A 66 1.83 -3.91 -5.40
C ALA A 66 1.48 -5.02 -6.40
N CYS A 67 0.67 -5.99 -5.96
CA CYS A 67 0.10 -7.00 -6.84
C CYS A 67 -1.32 -7.37 -6.40
N THR A 68 -2.10 -7.94 -7.31
CA THR A 68 -3.41 -8.49 -7.00
C THR A 68 -3.31 -10.01 -6.92
N ASN A 69 -3.72 -10.61 -5.80
CA ASN A 69 -3.74 -12.07 -5.67
C ASN A 69 -4.93 -12.68 -6.44
N PRO A 70 -4.98 -14.02 -6.65
CA PRO A 70 -6.08 -14.67 -7.38
C PRO A 70 -7.48 -14.46 -6.79
N ASN A 71 -7.58 -14.03 -5.53
CA ASN A 71 -8.86 -13.71 -4.87
C ASN A 71 -9.27 -12.24 -5.07
N GLY A 72 -8.52 -11.47 -5.87
CA GLY A 72 -8.79 -10.05 -6.12
C GLY A 72 -8.34 -9.12 -4.99
N GLN A 73 -7.53 -9.60 -4.04
CA GLN A 73 -7.02 -8.76 -2.95
C GLN A 73 -5.69 -8.13 -3.35
N ILE A 74 -5.58 -6.82 -3.16
CA ILE A 74 -4.33 -6.11 -3.35
C ILE A 74 -3.37 -6.44 -2.19
N GLN A 75 -2.13 -6.78 -2.53
CA GLN A 75 -0.99 -6.90 -1.64
C GLN A 75 -0.03 -5.74 -1.95
N VAL A 76 0.41 -5.02 -0.93
CA VAL A 76 1.39 -3.93 -1.05
C VAL A 76 2.58 -4.27 -0.19
N VAL A 77 3.76 -4.33 -0.80
CA VAL A 77 5.03 -4.53 -0.11
C VAL A 77 5.83 -3.24 -0.20
N ALA A 78 6.34 -2.79 0.93
CA ALA A 78 7.17 -1.60 1.01
C ALA A 78 8.49 -1.91 1.72
N TYR A 79 9.56 -1.26 1.27
CA TYR A 79 10.88 -1.35 1.89
C TYR A 79 11.23 -0.03 2.55
N THR A 80 11.48 -0.06 3.87
CA THR A 80 11.90 1.12 4.62
C THR A 80 13.41 1.11 4.82
N LYS A 81 14.03 2.29 4.85
CA LYS A 81 15.46 2.44 5.14
C LYS A 81 15.67 3.61 6.07
N GLU A 82 16.37 3.37 7.18
CA GLU A 82 16.76 4.42 8.12
C GLU A 82 18.28 4.54 8.21
N GLY A 83 18.81 5.74 7.94
CA GLY A 83 20.15 6.13 8.35
C GLY A 83 21.30 5.16 7.99
N GLY A 84 21.28 4.57 6.79
CA GLY A 84 22.36 3.69 6.33
C GLY A 84 22.35 2.27 6.91
N LYS A 85 21.33 1.88 7.68
CA LYS A 85 21.12 0.49 8.14
C LYS A 85 20.49 -0.37 7.05
N ASP A 86 20.55 -1.69 7.26
CA ASP A 86 19.75 -2.65 6.50
C ASP A 86 18.27 -2.31 6.66
N GLY A 87 17.57 -2.20 5.54
CA GLY A 87 16.16 -1.85 5.55
C GLY A 87 15.27 -3.05 5.84
N THR A 88 14.01 -2.75 6.16
CA THR A 88 13.02 -3.75 6.52
C THR A 88 11.89 -3.76 5.49
N TYR A 89 11.44 -4.96 5.12
CA TYR A 89 10.25 -5.11 4.29
C TYR A 89 8.99 -5.18 5.17
N TYR A 90 7.94 -4.51 4.73
CA TYR A 90 6.62 -4.53 5.32
C TYR A 90 5.58 -4.91 4.28
N ILE A 91 4.51 -5.56 4.72
CA ILE A 91 3.35 -5.90 3.90
C ILE A 91 2.07 -5.29 4.47
N CYS A 92 1.25 -4.74 3.60
CA CYS A 92 -0.11 -4.28 3.83
C CYS A 92 -1.00 -4.96 2.79
N TYR A 93 -2.22 -5.36 3.16
CA TYR A 93 -3.08 -6.09 2.25
C TYR A 93 -4.56 -5.74 2.44
N GLN A 94 -5.30 -5.83 1.34
CA GLN A 94 -6.71 -5.50 1.31
C GLN A 94 -7.56 -6.73 1.66
N THR A 95 -8.55 -6.52 2.52
CA THR A 95 -9.74 -7.38 2.66
C THR A 95 -10.91 -6.62 2.05
N PRO A 96 -11.92 -7.26 1.44
CA PRO A 96 -13.07 -6.53 0.90
C PRO A 96 -13.63 -5.51 1.91
N GLY A 97 -13.61 -4.24 1.54
CA GLY A 97 -14.10 -3.12 2.36
C GLY A 97 -13.08 -2.45 3.31
N PHE A 98 -11.87 -2.99 3.51
CA PHE A 98 -10.86 -2.33 4.36
C PHE A 98 -9.42 -2.78 4.11
N TRP A 99 -8.47 -1.94 4.51
CA TRP A 99 -7.04 -2.25 4.52
C TRP A 99 -6.63 -2.85 5.86
N ASN A 100 -5.80 -3.89 5.83
CA ASN A 100 -5.13 -4.40 7.02
C ASN A 100 -3.87 -3.57 7.31
N GLY A 101 -3.50 -3.42 8.58
CA GLY A 101 -2.31 -2.64 8.98
C GLY A 101 -0.99 -3.18 8.44
N TRP A 102 0.07 -2.36 8.51
CA TRP A 102 1.41 -2.72 8.05
C TRP A 102 2.05 -3.77 8.97
N ASN A 103 2.41 -4.92 8.40
CA ASN A 103 3.09 -6.01 9.09
C ASN A 103 4.54 -6.09 8.64
N LYS A 104 5.48 -6.25 9.58
CA LYS A 104 6.89 -6.51 9.24
C LYS A 104 7.00 -7.91 8.61
N ILE A 105 7.67 -8.01 7.46
CA ILE A 105 8.03 -9.30 6.87
C ILE A 105 9.29 -9.80 7.58
N THR A 106 9.21 -11.01 8.16
CA THR A 106 10.34 -11.72 8.76
C THR A 106 10.78 -12.85 7.83
N GLN A 107 12.09 -13.12 7.80
CA GLN A 107 12.66 -14.29 7.15
C GLN A 107 12.91 -15.34 8.24
N GLU A 108 12.55 -16.59 7.96
CA GLU A 108 12.84 -17.76 8.81
C GLU A 108 13.92 -18.63 8.17
#